data_AF-A0A062TQJ1-F1
#
_entry.id   AF-A0A062TQJ1-F1
#
_cell.length_a   1.000
_cell.length_b   1.000
_cell.length_c   1.000
_cell.angle_alpha   90.00
_cell.angle_beta   90.00
_cell.angle_gamma   90.00
#
_symmetry.space_group_name_H-M   'P 1'
#
loop_
_entity.id
_entity.type
_entity.pdbx_description
1 polymer ?
#
loop_
_entity_poly.entity_id
_entity_poly.type
_entity_poly.pdbx_seq_one_letter_code
_entity_poly.pdbx_strand_id
1 'polypeptide(L)'
;MITSFLHIEVAIALVIAFALGYLVRGTGHQKSHSPPHHSPEEIETALARVPETKWAEINQAIEDRHKLHAIKLLRDASGLGLRESKEAIEAHMQSRHRMRG
;
A
#
# COMPACT_ATOMS: atom_id res chain seq x y z
N MET A 1 30.41 -18.96 -2.12
CA MET A 1 30.35 -18.68 -3.58
C MET A 1 29.07 -19.16 -4.27
N ILE A 2 28.27 -20.08 -3.69
CA ILE A 2 27.05 -20.63 -4.35
C ILE A 2 25.79 -19.79 -4.04
N THR A 3 25.70 -19.17 -2.86
CA THR A 3 24.51 -18.42 -2.43
C THR A 3 24.28 -17.12 -3.23
N SER A 4 25.33 -16.41 -3.64
CA SER A 4 25.20 -15.16 -4.43
C SER A 4 24.63 -15.38 -5.83
N PHE A 5 24.88 -16.54 -6.46
CA PHE A 5 24.33 -16.86 -7.78
C PHE A 5 22.82 -17.08 -7.75
N LEU A 6 22.30 -17.63 -6.64
CA LEU A 6 20.86 -17.83 -6.45
C LEU A 6 20.10 -16.52 -6.16
N HIS A 7 20.76 -15.51 -5.57
CA HIS A 7 20.14 -14.20 -5.31
C HIS A 7 20.02 -13.34 -6.58
N ILE A 8 20.96 -13.47 -7.51
CA ILE A 8 20.97 -12.70 -8.76
C ILE A 8 19.83 -13.14 -9.68
N GLU A 9 19.59 -14.45 -9.80
CA GLU A 9 18.46 -15.01 -10.56
C GLU A 9 17.12 -14.52 -10.01
N VAL A 10 16.95 -14.55 -8.67
CA VAL A 10 15.74 -14.06 -8.01
C VAL A 10 15.57 -12.54 -8.18
N ALA A 11 16.66 -11.77 -8.09
CA ALA A 11 16.63 -10.33 -8.33
C ALA A 11 16.21 -9.99 -9.78
N ILE A 12 16.72 -10.74 -10.76
CA ILE A 12 16.35 -10.57 -12.17
C ILE A 12 14.88 -10.94 -12.39
N ALA A 13 14.42 -12.05 -11.82
CA ALA A 13 13.02 -12.46 -11.90
C ALA A 13 12.07 -11.42 -11.29
N LEU A 14 12.44 -10.81 -10.16
CA LEU A 14 11.65 -9.75 -9.52
C LEU A 14 11.62 -8.47 -10.34
N VAL A 15 12.74 -8.07 -10.95
CA VAL A 15 12.80 -6.89 -11.82
C VAL A 15 11.99 -7.12 -13.10
N ILE A 16 12.03 -8.32 -13.68
CA ILE A 16 11.24 -8.68 -14.86
C ILE A 16 9.75 -8.73 -14.51
N ALA A 17 9.36 -9.37 -13.40
CA ALA A 17 7.97 -9.37 -12.94
C ALA A 17 7.45 -7.95 -12.65
N PHE A 18 8.30 -7.10 -12.08
CA PHE A 18 7.99 -5.69 -11.84
C PHE A 18 7.89 -4.88 -13.13
N ALA A 19 8.81 -5.08 -14.09
CA ALA A 19 8.80 -4.41 -15.38
C ALA A 19 7.62 -4.85 -16.25
N LEU A 20 7.27 -6.14 -16.25
CA LEU A 20 6.07 -6.67 -16.90
C LEU A 20 4.80 -6.13 -16.24
N GLY A 21 4.75 -6.10 -14.90
CA GLY A 21 3.66 -5.47 -14.16
C GLY A 21 3.55 -3.96 -14.41
N TYR A 22 4.67 -3.28 -14.58
CA TYR A 22 4.74 -1.84 -14.88
C TYR A 22 4.35 -1.54 -16.33
N LEU A 23 4.68 -2.42 -17.28
CA LEU A 23 4.30 -2.29 -18.69
C LEU A 23 2.80 -2.50 -18.89
N VAL A 24 2.18 -3.41 -18.12
CA VAL A 24 0.72 -3.58 -18.07
C VAL A 24 0.02 -2.40 -17.36
N ARG A 25 0.73 -1.62 -16.53
CA ARG A 25 0.22 -0.45 -15.80
C ARG A 25 0.18 0.85 -16.63
N GLY A 26 0.39 0.77 -17.94
CA GLY A 26 0.90 1.89 -18.73
C GLY A 26 -0.02 2.55 -19.76
N THR A 27 -1.35 2.61 -19.61
CA THR A 27 -2.19 3.63 -20.32
C THR A 27 -3.49 3.88 -19.55
N GLY A 28 -3.54 4.93 -18.74
CA GLY A 28 -4.75 5.29 -17.99
C GLY A 28 -4.80 6.77 -17.64
N HIS A 29 -4.67 7.63 -18.66
CA HIS A 29 -4.99 9.04 -18.53
C HIS A 29 -6.50 9.18 -18.24
N GLN A 30 -6.78 9.67 -17.02
CA GLN A 30 -7.87 10.58 -16.70
C GLN A 30 -9.21 10.33 -17.43
N LYS A 31 -10.08 9.53 -16.81
CA LYS A 31 -11.52 9.77 -16.90
C LYS A 31 -12.09 9.71 -15.50
N SER A 32 -12.47 10.88 -15.03
CA SER A 32 -13.57 11.10 -14.09
C SER A 32 -14.74 10.22 -14.52
N HIS A 33 -14.80 9.01 -13.97
CA HIS A 33 -15.90 8.08 -14.16
C HIS A 33 -15.93 7.21 -12.92
N SER A 34 -16.76 7.59 -11.95
CA SER A 34 -16.92 6.93 -10.66
C SER A 34 -16.95 5.40 -10.79
N PRO A 35 -15.95 4.67 -10.26
CA PRO A 35 -16.06 3.24 -9.97
C PRO A 35 -16.50 3.08 -8.51
N PRO A 36 -17.10 1.94 -8.11
CA PRO A 36 -17.87 1.83 -6.88
C PRO A 36 -17.03 2.32 -5.70
N HIS A 37 -17.59 3.21 -4.88
CA HIS A 37 -17.02 3.45 -3.57
C HIS A 37 -16.94 2.07 -2.93
N HIS A 38 -15.72 1.53 -2.71
CA HIS A 38 -15.56 0.40 -1.81
C HIS A 38 -16.32 0.82 -0.55
N SER A 39 -17.41 0.11 -0.28
CA SER A 39 -18.30 0.49 0.79
C SER A 39 -17.47 0.51 2.07
N PRO A 40 -17.72 1.42 3.04
CA PRO A 40 -16.92 1.52 4.26
C PRO A 40 -16.65 0.15 4.93
N GLU A 41 -17.60 -0.77 4.79
CA GLU A 41 -17.52 -2.17 5.23
C GLU A 41 -16.47 -3.03 4.49
N GLU A 42 -16.27 -2.83 3.18
CA GLU A 42 -15.24 -3.52 2.40
C GLU A 42 -13.84 -3.02 2.76
N ILE A 43 -13.72 -1.71 2.98
CA ILE A 43 -12.47 -1.10 3.45
C ILE A 43 -12.15 -1.68 4.83
N GLU A 44 -13.09 -1.67 5.76
CA GLU A 44 -12.90 -2.23 7.11
C GLU A 44 -12.53 -3.72 7.07
N THR A 45 -13.15 -4.50 6.18
CA THR A 45 -12.80 -5.91 5.98
C THR A 45 -11.38 -6.08 5.44
N ALA A 46 -10.97 -5.24 4.49
CA ALA A 46 -9.61 -5.24 3.94
C ALA A 46 -8.58 -4.81 5.00
N LEU A 47 -8.92 -3.84 5.85
CA LEU A 47 -8.11 -3.39 6.98
C LEU A 47 -8.01 -4.45 8.08
N ALA A 48 -9.09 -5.18 8.36
CA ALA A 48 -9.12 -6.28 9.32
C ALA A 48 -8.26 -7.47 8.87
N ARG A 49 -8.05 -7.63 7.56
CA ARG A 49 -7.15 -8.64 6.99
C ARG A 49 -5.67 -8.27 7.16
N VAL A 50 -5.35 -7.01 7.40
CA VAL A 50 -3.96 -6.56 7.59
C VAL A 50 -3.46 -7.09 8.95
N PRO A 51 -2.36 -7.86 8.98
CA PRO A 51 -1.83 -8.40 10.22
C PRO A 51 -1.31 -7.28 11.14
N GLU A 52 -1.41 -7.47 12.45
CA GLU A 52 -1.00 -6.49 13.47
C GLU A 52 0.47 -6.04 13.30
N THR A 53 1.33 -6.94 12.84
CA THR A 53 2.74 -6.65 12.52
C THR A 53 2.88 -5.58 11.44
N LYS A 54 2.01 -5.59 10.41
CA LYS A 54 2.00 -4.56 9.37
C LYS A 54 1.44 -3.25 9.87
N TRP A 55 0.47 -3.27 10.78
CA TRP A 55 0.00 -2.06 11.44
C TRP A 55 1.09 -1.38 12.26
N ALA A 56 1.97 -2.13 12.91
CA ALA A 56 3.14 -1.58 13.61
C ALA A 56 4.11 -0.87 12.63
N GLU A 57 4.42 -1.49 11.49
CA GLU A 57 5.25 -0.88 10.43
C GLU A 57 4.61 0.40 9.86
N ILE A 58 3.30 0.37 9.59
CA ILE A 58 2.54 1.53 9.10
C ILE A 58 2.59 2.67 10.12
N ASN A 59 2.41 2.36 11.40
CA ASN A 59 2.50 3.34 12.47
C ASN A 59 3.90 3.96 12.57
N GLN A 60 4.96 3.15 12.49
CA GLN A 60 6.34 3.67 12.45
C GLN A 60 6.54 4.62 11.27
N ALA A 61 6.09 4.23 10.08
CA ALA A 61 6.18 5.09 8.89
C ALA A 61 5.39 6.41 9.03
N ILE A 62 4.27 6.41 9.77
CA ILE A 62 3.50 7.61 10.07
C ILE A 62 4.26 8.53 11.04
N GLU A 63 4.84 7.97 12.11
CA GLU A 63 5.64 8.72 13.10
C GLU A 63 6.90 9.32 12.44
N ASP A 64 7.55 8.57 11.55
CA ASP A 64 8.68 9.01 10.72
C ASP A 64 8.31 10.05 9.65
N ARG A 65 7.05 10.52 9.61
CA ARG A 65 6.52 11.45 8.60
C ARG A 65 6.57 10.92 7.16
N HIS A 66 6.82 9.62 6.96
CA HIS A 66 6.88 8.95 5.67
C HIS A 66 5.50 8.47 5.20
N LYS A 67 4.54 9.39 5.09
CA LYS A 67 3.15 9.10 4.71
C LYS A 67 3.01 8.28 3.42
N LEU A 68 3.84 8.55 2.41
CA LEU A 68 3.87 7.79 1.16
C LEU A 68 4.24 6.32 1.37
N HIS A 69 5.16 6.05 2.30
CA HIS A 69 5.56 4.70 2.68
C HIS A 69 4.45 3.98 3.44
N ALA A 70 3.79 4.66 4.37
CA ALA A 70 2.62 4.13 5.09
C ALA A 70 1.47 3.74 4.14
N ILE A 71 1.17 4.57 3.14
CA ILE A 71 0.17 4.28 2.10
C ILE A 71 0.57 3.05 1.30
N LYS A 72 1.85 2.92 0.94
CA LYS A 72 2.35 1.75 0.20
C LYS A 72 2.22 0.47 1.02
N LEU A 73 2.64 0.48 2.28
CA LEU A 73 2.51 -0.66 3.19
C LEU A 73 1.06 -1.09 3.38
N LEU A 74 0.16 -0.13 3.57
CA LEU A 74 -1.27 -0.43 3.71
C LEU A 74 -1.85 -1.02 2.44
N ARG A 75 -1.51 -0.45 1.28
CA ARG A 75 -1.96 -0.93 -0.03
C ARG A 75 -1.49 -2.35 -0.31
N ASP A 76 -0.21 -2.63 -0.04
CA ASP A 76 0.39 -3.94 -0.31
C ASP A 76 -0.16 -5.01 0.65
N ALA A 77 -0.60 -4.63 1.85
CA ALA A 77 -1.19 -5.55 2.83
C ALA A 77 -2.72 -5.76 2.65
N SER A 78 -3.45 -4.72 2.27
CA SER A 78 -4.92 -4.76 2.14
C SER A 78 -5.41 -5.03 0.71
N GLY A 79 -4.55 -4.79 -0.29
CA GLY A 79 -4.93 -4.88 -1.71
C GLY A 79 -5.81 -3.71 -2.20
N LEU A 80 -6.05 -2.70 -1.36
CA LEU A 80 -6.88 -1.54 -1.69
C LEU A 80 -6.29 -0.70 -2.83
N GLY A 81 -7.14 0.09 -3.48
CA GLY A 81 -6.69 1.09 -4.44
C GLY A 81 -5.86 2.19 -3.79
N LEU A 82 -5.15 2.97 -4.62
CA LEU A 82 -4.28 4.05 -4.15
C LEU A 82 -5.07 5.16 -3.43
N ARG A 83 -6.31 5.41 -3.85
CA ARG A 83 -7.16 6.46 -3.29
C ARG A 83 -7.64 6.08 -1.89
N GLU A 84 -8.13 4.85 -1.75
CA GLU A 84 -8.66 4.23 -0.54
C GLU A 84 -7.55 4.08 0.51
N SER A 85 -6.38 3.60 0.08
CA SER A 85 -5.21 3.49 0.96
C SER A 85 -4.76 4.87 1.49
N LYS A 86 -4.82 5.90 0.64
CA LYS A 86 -4.52 7.28 1.07
C LYS A 86 -5.55 7.78 2.07
N GLU A 87 -6.84 7.60 1.77
CA GLU A 87 -7.93 8.06 2.62
C GLU A 87 -7.93 7.37 4.00
N ALA A 88 -7.69 6.05 4.04
CA ALA A 88 -7.59 5.30 5.30
C ALA A 88 -6.43 5.80 6.18
N ILE A 89 -5.25 6.04 5.60
CA ILE A 89 -4.10 6.60 6.33
C ILE A 89 -4.40 8.02 6.81
N GLU A 90 -4.99 8.86 5.98
CA GLU A 90 -5.36 10.22 6.36
C GLU A 90 -6.37 10.25 7.51
N ALA A 91 -7.43 9.44 7.44
CA ALA A 91 -8.42 9.30 8.49
C ALA A 91 -7.79 8.80 9.80
N HIS A 92 -6.85 7.87 9.70
CA HIS A 92 -6.11 7.35 10.85
C HIS A 92 -5.22 8.44 11.47
N MET A 93 -4.47 9.19 10.66
CA MET A 93 -3.65 10.31 11.12
C MET A 93 -4.48 11.43 11.75
N GLN A 94 -5.61 11.79 11.13
CA GLN A 94 -6.52 12.81 11.63
C GLN A 94 -7.16 12.42 12.97
N SER A 95 -7.59 11.17 13.11
CA SER A 95 -8.15 10.65 14.37
C SER A 95 -7.11 10.68 15.49
N ARG A 96 -5.85 10.32 15.18
CA ARG A 96 -4.73 10.37 16.12
C ARG A 96 -4.38 11.80 16.52
N HIS A 97 -4.45 12.75 15.59
CA HIS A 97 -4.16 14.16 15.86
C HIS A 97 -5.20 14.77 16.81
N ARG A 98 -6.49 14.46 16.64
CA ARG A 98 -7.55 14.91 17.56
C ARG A 98 -7.38 14.40 19.00
N MET A 99 -6.72 13.27 19.20
CA MET A 99 -6.49 12.67 20.51
C MET A 99 -5.23 13.21 21.23
N ARG A 100 -4.39 13.99 20.53
CA ARG A 100 -3.11 14.52 21.07
C ARG A 100 -3.12 16.04 21.27
N GLY A 101 -4.25 16.69 20.97
CA GLY A 101 -4.47 18.13 21.17
C GLY A 101 -5.15 18.45 22.49
#